data_AF-A0AAV4WFE3-F1
#
_entry.id   AF-A0AAV4WFE3-F1
#
_cell.length_a   1.000
_cell.length_b   1.000
_cell.length_c   1.000
_cell.angle_alpha   90.00
_cell.angle_beta   90.00
_cell.angle_gamma   90.00
#
_symmetry.space_group_name_H-M   'P 1'
#
loop_
_entity.id
_entity.type
_entity.pdbx_description
1 polymer ?
#
loop_
_entity_poly.entity_id
_entity_poly.type
_entity_poly.pdbx_seq_one_letter_code
_entity_poly.pdbx_strand_id
1 'polypeptide(L)'
;MDNEPDNDINRSRTNAMKIETKTYLEKHNLHVYLEDAIEQFLSLSPENKIKPVEFFKEYFGHVHKGTHILYREYPFITATLYNRLCVIKCVMKIFKPLLNREQKLNVKEYHSLLQLVWCDIPFAVVQSAFDTSVKQKKEEALSFLEFLKVLKDSFCVGEFCPKAKTVNSEVNKKYRKVLLAVRESESFEESRSEDDVIHLETEFEKSFACC
;
A
#
# COMPACT_ATOMS: atom_id res chain seq x y z
N MET A 1 -45.72 44.34 -9.73
CA MET A 1 -45.49 43.59 -8.48
C MET A 1 -45.24 42.17 -8.95
N ASP A 2 -43.99 41.84 -9.25
CA ASP A 2 -43.63 40.52 -9.73
C ASP A 2 -42.38 40.10 -8.94
N ASN A 3 -42.63 39.31 -7.89
CA ASN A 3 -41.61 38.65 -7.10
C ASN A 3 -41.16 37.42 -7.88
N GLU A 4 -39.86 37.33 -8.19
CA GLU A 4 -39.21 36.15 -8.77
C GLU A 4 -38.42 35.43 -7.66
N PRO A 5 -38.91 34.30 -7.08
CA PRO A 5 -38.29 33.66 -5.93
C PRO A 5 -37.59 32.34 -6.29
N ASP A 6 -36.83 32.27 -7.39
CA ASP A 6 -36.26 31.00 -7.88
C ASP A 6 -34.71 30.89 -7.84
N ASN A 7 -34.00 31.94 -7.41
CA ASN A 7 -32.54 31.99 -7.54
C ASN A 7 -31.76 31.42 -6.32
N ASP A 8 -32.35 31.40 -5.12
CA ASP A 8 -31.66 30.97 -3.89
C ASP A 8 -31.67 29.45 -3.66
N ILE A 9 -32.69 28.74 -4.16
CA ILE A 9 -32.82 27.29 -4.02
C ILE A 9 -31.80 26.56 -4.91
N ASN A 10 -31.60 27.04 -6.14
CA ASN A 10 -30.63 26.48 -7.08
C ASN A 10 -29.17 26.72 -6.65
N ARG A 11 -28.90 27.88 -6.02
CA ARG A 11 -27.59 28.19 -5.44
C ARG A 11 -27.26 27.33 -4.22
N SER A 12 -28.26 27.04 -3.38
CA SER A 12 -28.09 26.18 -2.20
C SER A 12 -27.86 24.72 -2.58
N ARG A 13 -28.56 24.20 -3.60
CA ARG A 13 -28.36 22.83 -4.12
C ARG A 13 -27.00 22.63 -4.79
N THR A 14 -26.55 23.58 -5.60
CA THR A 14 -25.23 23.51 -6.24
C THR A 14 -24.09 23.64 -5.23
N ASN A 15 -24.26 24.42 -4.17
CA ASN A 15 -23.29 24.51 -3.08
C ASN A 15 -23.25 23.23 -2.23
N ALA A 16 -24.40 22.62 -1.92
CA ALA A 16 -24.45 21.34 -1.19
C ALA A 16 -23.79 20.19 -1.99
N MET A 17 -24.07 20.08 -3.29
CA MET A 17 -23.46 19.08 -4.18
C MET A 17 -21.95 19.31 -4.37
N LYS A 18 -21.49 20.57 -4.38
CA LYS A 18 -20.06 20.90 -4.41
C LYS A 18 -19.33 20.50 -3.11
N ILE A 19 -19.96 20.69 -1.96
CA ILE A 19 -19.41 20.28 -0.66
C ILE A 19 -19.29 18.75 -0.60
N GLU A 20 -20.32 18.02 -1.06
CA GLU A 20 -20.30 16.56 -1.17
C GLU A 20 -19.18 16.06 -2.11
N THR A 21 -19.03 16.71 -3.27
CA THR A 21 -17.98 16.38 -4.25
C THR A 21 -16.57 16.64 -3.70
N LYS A 22 -16.35 17.80 -3.06
CA LYS A 22 -15.06 18.14 -2.44
C LYS A 22 -14.71 17.15 -1.32
N THR A 23 -15.69 16.81 -0.49
CA THR A 23 -15.54 15.82 0.58
C THR A 23 -15.19 14.44 0.02
N TYR A 24 -15.78 14.02 -1.11
CA TYR A 24 -15.45 12.78 -1.78
C TYR A 24 -14.02 12.77 -2.35
N LEU A 25 -13.61 13.86 -3.02
CA LEU A 25 -12.26 14.00 -3.57
C LEU A 25 -11.17 13.95 -2.48
N GLU A 26 -11.42 14.62 -1.35
CA GLU A 26 -10.54 14.62 -0.19
C GLU A 26 -10.50 13.25 0.49
N LYS A 27 -11.66 12.61 0.69
CA LYS A 27 -11.78 11.29 1.32
C LYS A 27 -10.99 10.21 0.56
N HIS A 28 -10.99 10.27 -0.77
CA HIS A 28 -10.36 9.25 -1.62
C HIS A 28 -8.98 9.67 -2.16
N ASN A 29 -8.42 10.80 -1.70
CA ASN A 29 -7.14 11.35 -2.18
C ASN A 29 -7.09 11.50 -3.71
N LEU A 30 -8.23 11.79 -4.35
CA LEU A 30 -8.34 11.83 -5.81
C LEU A 30 -7.56 12.99 -6.43
N HIS A 31 -7.27 14.03 -5.66
CA HIS A 31 -6.43 15.15 -6.08
C HIS A 31 -5.01 14.67 -6.46
N VAL A 32 -4.41 13.75 -5.68
CA VAL A 32 -3.07 13.19 -5.97
C VAL A 32 -3.01 12.54 -7.35
N TYR A 33 -4.06 11.80 -7.71
CA TYR A 33 -4.13 11.10 -9.01
C TYR A 33 -4.45 12.04 -10.16
N LEU A 34 -5.27 13.07 -9.93
CA LEU A 34 -5.60 14.07 -10.94
C LEU A 34 -4.40 14.96 -11.26
N GLU A 35 -3.69 15.44 -10.23
CA GLU A 35 -2.48 16.24 -10.39
C GLU A 35 -1.39 15.45 -11.13
N ASP A 36 -1.12 14.22 -10.70
CA ASP A 36 -0.16 13.34 -11.37
C ASP A 36 -0.55 13.02 -12.83
N ALA A 37 -1.83 12.72 -13.09
CA ALA A 37 -2.29 12.49 -14.46
C ALA A 37 -2.10 13.73 -15.35
N ILE A 38 -2.38 14.93 -14.83
CA ILE A 38 -2.20 16.18 -15.57
C ILE A 38 -0.71 16.42 -15.84
N GLU A 39 0.15 16.26 -14.83
CA GLU A 39 1.60 16.41 -14.98
C GLU A 39 2.18 15.45 -16.01
N GLN A 40 1.77 14.17 -15.97
CA GLN A 40 2.17 13.17 -16.95
C GLN A 40 1.67 13.51 -18.36
N PHE A 41 0.41 13.94 -18.48
CA PHE A 41 -0.16 14.34 -19.77
C PHE A 41 0.59 15.53 -20.39
N LEU A 42 0.89 16.56 -19.58
CA LEU A 42 1.63 17.74 -20.02
C LEU A 42 3.09 17.42 -20.37
N SER A 43 3.69 16.45 -19.70
CA SER A 43 5.07 16.01 -19.93
C SER A 43 5.25 15.22 -21.23
N LEU A 44 4.17 14.67 -21.80
CA LEU A 44 4.21 13.84 -23.02
C LEU A 44 4.43 14.64 -24.32
N SER A 45 4.68 15.95 -24.27
CA SER A 45 4.96 16.84 -25.42
C SER A 45 3.75 17.08 -26.37
N PRO A 46 3.61 18.30 -26.96
CA PRO A 46 2.56 18.62 -27.94
C PRO A 46 2.60 17.79 -29.24
N GLU A 47 3.67 17.04 -29.48
CA GLU A 47 3.81 16.17 -30.67
C GLU A 47 2.95 14.89 -30.57
N ASN A 48 2.62 14.48 -29.35
CA ASN A 48 1.77 13.32 -29.11
C ASN A 48 0.30 13.68 -29.33
N LYS A 49 -0.28 13.19 -30.43
CA LYS A 49 -1.72 13.31 -30.79
C LYS A 49 -2.64 12.49 -29.87
N ILE A 50 -2.24 12.23 -28.63
CA ILE A 50 -3.04 11.46 -27.68
C ILE A 50 -4.18 12.35 -27.23
N LYS A 51 -5.42 11.89 -27.44
CA LYS A 51 -6.58 12.63 -26.98
C LYS A 51 -6.60 12.61 -25.46
N PRO A 52 -6.92 13.74 -24.79
CA PRO A 52 -7.01 13.78 -23.33
C PRO A 52 -7.87 12.65 -22.76
N VAL A 53 -9.03 12.39 -23.36
CA VAL A 53 -9.97 11.34 -22.91
C VAL A 53 -9.34 9.94 -22.94
N GLU A 54 -8.56 9.63 -23.98
CA GLU A 54 -7.89 8.33 -24.12
C GLU A 54 -6.79 8.19 -23.08
N PHE A 55 -5.98 9.24 -22.88
CA PHE A 55 -4.95 9.28 -21.84
C PHE A 55 -5.52 9.07 -20.43
N PHE A 56 -6.51 9.88 -20.02
CA PHE A 56 -7.06 9.79 -18.67
C PHE A 56 -7.74 8.43 -18.43
N LYS A 57 -8.41 7.88 -19.45
CA LYS A 57 -9.00 6.53 -19.36
C LYS A 57 -7.91 5.47 -19.10
N GLU A 58 -6.79 5.56 -19.80
CA GLU A 58 -5.67 4.63 -19.61
C GLU A 58 -5.01 4.80 -18.24
N TYR A 59 -4.72 6.05 -17.84
CA TYR A 59 -4.15 6.37 -16.54
C TYR A 59 -5.00 5.83 -15.38
N PHE A 60 -6.30 6.15 -15.35
CA PHE A 60 -7.19 5.64 -14.29
C PHE A 60 -7.42 4.13 -14.40
N GLY A 61 -7.28 3.57 -15.60
CA GLY A 61 -7.20 2.11 -15.79
C GLY A 61 -5.98 1.50 -15.08
N HIS A 62 -4.82 2.17 -15.11
CA HIS A 62 -3.63 1.76 -14.36
C HIS A 62 -3.78 1.96 -12.86
N VAL A 63 -4.40 3.07 -12.42
CA VAL A 63 -4.72 3.31 -11.00
C VAL A 63 -5.62 2.20 -10.48
N HIS A 64 -6.68 1.85 -11.20
CA HIS A 64 -7.60 0.77 -10.82
C HIS A 64 -6.91 -0.60 -10.76
N LYS A 65 -5.96 -0.88 -11.67
CA LYS A 65 -5.17 -2.11 -11.65
C LYS A 65 -4.07 -2.11 -10.57
N GLY A 66 -3.71 -0.94 -10.06
CA GLY A 66 -2.61 -0.72 -9.11
C GLY A 66 -1.23 -0.74 -9.75
N THR A 67 -1.12 -0.51 -11.06
CA THR A 67 0.17 -0.52 -11.79
C THR A 67 0.75 0.88 -11.98
N HIS A 68 0.00 1.94 -11.66
CA HIS A 68 0.42 3.34 -11.76
C HIS A 68 1.61 3.68 -10.87
N ILE A 69 1.92 2.84 -9.88
CA ILE A 69 3.05 3.03 -8.95
C ILE A 69 4.40 2.54 -9.51
N LEU A 70 4.42 1.80 -10.62
CA LEU A 70 5.67 1.21 -11.13
C LEU A 70 6.59 2.30 -11.67
N TYR A 71 7.88 2.22 -11.33
CA TYR A 71 8.90 3.19 -11.77
C TYR A 71 8.59 4.66 -11.39
N ARG A 72 7.86 4.84 -10.29
CA ARG A 72 7.55 6.15 -9.73
C ARG A 72 8.48 6.48 -8.57
N GLU A 73 8.56 7.76 -8.25
CA GLU A 73 9.35 8.24 -7.13
C GLU A 73 8.72 7.86 -5.78
N TYR A 74 9.56 7.73 -4.76
CA TYR A 74 9.20 7.39 -3.39
C TYR A 74 8.11 8.30 -2.80
N PRO A 75 8.15 9.64 -2.97
CA PRO A 75 7.09 10.52 -2.48
C PRO A 75 5.71 10.18 -3.07
N PHE A 76 5.65 9.82 -4.36
CA PHE A 76 4.40 9.47 -5.01
C PHE A 76 3.84 8.14 -4.52
N ILE A 77 4.68 7.10 -4.42
CA ILE A 77 4.21 5.78 -3.96
C ILE A 77 3.80 5.78 -2.49
N THR A 78 4.26 6.77 -1.72
CA THR A 78 3.89 6.96 -0.31
C THR A 78 2.76 7.96 -0.09
N ALA A 79 2.33 8.71 -1.11
CA ALA A 79 1.35 9.79 -1.01
C ALA A 79 -0.02 9.34 -0.48
N THR A 80 -0.43 8.11 -0.78
CA THR A 80 -1.71 7.56 -0.32
C THR A 80 -1.53 6.15 0.24
N LEU A 81 -2.41 5.73 1.14
CA LEU A 81 -2.45 4.34 1.61
C LEU A 81 -2.66 3.37 0.43
N TYR A 82 -3.51 3.73 -0.54
CA TYR A 82 -3.75 2.91 -1.72
C TYR A 82 -2.47 2.69 -2.54
N ASN A 83 -1.65 3.73 -2.75
CA ASN A 83 -0.38 3.61 -3.47
C ASN A 83 0.56 2.64 -2.76
N ARG A 84 0.66 2.73 -1.43
CA ARG A 84 1.50 1.81 -0.65
C ARG A 84 1.01 0.38 -0.70
N LEU A 85 -0.31 0.17 -0.64
CA LEU A 85 -0.90 -1.15 -0.81
C LEU A 85 -0.61 -1.70 -2.22
N CYS A 86 -0.64 -0.86 -3.25
CA CYS A 86 -0.24 -1.23 -4.61
C CYS A 86 1.24 -1.62 -4.68
N VAL A 87 2.14 -0.92 -3.97
CA VAL A 87 3.56 -1.30 -3.86
C VAL A 87 3.68 -2.72 -3.31
N ILE A 88 3.03 -3.03 -2.19
CA ILE A 88 3.06 -4.37 -1.59
C ILE A 88 2.54 -5.44 -2.58
N LYS A 89 1.44 -5.16 -3.28
CA LYS A 89 0.90 -6.04 -4.31
C LYS A 89 1.87 -6.23 -5.48
N CYS A 90 2.55 -5.18 -5.92
CA CYS A 90 3.54 -5.24 -6.99
C CYS A 90 4.80 -5.99 -6.57
N VAL A 91 5.30 -5.79 -5.35
CA VAL A 91 6.42 -6.57 -4.78
C VAL A 91 6.08 -8.05 -4.81
N MET A 92 4.89 -8.45 -4.33
CA MET A 92 4.43 -9.84 -4.37
C MET A 92 4.42 -10.39 -5.79
N LYS A 93 3.92 -9.63 -6.77
CA LYS A 93 3.82 -10.07 -8.17
C LYS A 93 5.18 -10.18 -8.85
N ILE A 94 6.02 -9.17 -8.73
CA ILE A 94 7.32 -9.07 -9.42
C ILE A 94 8.29 -10.10 -8.86
N PHE A 95 8.32 -10.24 -7.53
CA PHE A 95 9.25 -11.12 -6.84
C PHE A 95 8.61 -12.45 -6.42
N LYS A 96 7.45 -12.82 -6.99
CA LYS A 96 6.80 -14.13 -6.80
C LYS A 96 7.78 -15.32 -6.92
N PRO A 97 8.76 -15.33 -7.86
CA PRO A 97 9.74 -16.42 -7.94
C PRO A 97 10.60 -16.61 -6.68
N LEU A 98 10.71 -15.61 -5.80
CA LEU A 98 11.42 -15.73 -4.53
C LEU A 98 10.63 -16.50 -3.48
N LEU A 99 9.31 -16.67 -3.61
CA LEU A 99 8.51 -17.51 -2.70
C LEU A 99 8.93 -18.98 -2.76
N ASN A 100 9.29 -19.45 -3.96
CA ASN A 100 9.66 -20.83 -4.20
C ASN A 100 11.12 -21.12 -3.82
N ARG A 101 11.83 -20.13 -3.29
CA ARG A 101 13.21 -20.25 -2.82
C ARG A 101 13.19 -20.20 -1.30
N GLU A 102 13.82 -21.18 -0.66
CA GLU A 102 14.08 -21.15 0.80
C GLU A 102 15.15 -20.11 1.20
N GLN A 103 15.60 -19.30 0.23
CA GLN A 103 16.62 -18.28 0.45
C GLN A 103 16.07 -17.15 1.32
N LYS A 104 16.70 -16.95 2.48
CA LYS A 104 16.52 -15.75 3.28
C LYS A 104 17.45 -14.65 2.78
N LEU A 105 16.94 -13.42 2.72
CA LEU A 105 17.72 -12.26 2.31
C LEU A 105 17.85 -11.28 3.49
N ASN A 106 18.98 -10.58 3.52
CA ASN A 106 19.24 -9.52 4.48
C ASN A 106 18.60 -8.19 4.04
N VAL A 107 18.66 -7.20 4.92
CA VAL A 107 18.06 -5.87 4.69
C VAL A 107 18.60 -5.16 3.44
N LYS A 108 19.91 -5.31 3.12
CA LYS A 108 20.54 -4.65 1.97
C LYS A 108 20.15 -5.31 0.65
N GLU A 109 19.97 -6.63 0.66
CA GLU A 109 19.51 -7.38 -0.50
C GLU A 109 18.06 -7.02 -0.84
N TYR A 110 17.16 -6.95 0.15
CA TYR A 110 15.79 -6.49 -0.08
C TYR A 110 15.73 -5.03 -0.53
N HIS A 111 16.55 -4.16 0.04
CA HIS A 111 16.62 -2.77 -0.41
C HIS A 111 17.06 -2.68 -1.87
N SER A 112 18.12 -3.40 -2.25
CA SER A 112 18.57 -3.50 -3.65
C SER A 112 17.48 -4.03 -4.58
N LEU A 113 16.72 -5.04 -4.15
CA LEU A 113 15.60 -5.58 -4.94
C LEU A 113 14.51 -4.54 -5.17
N LEU A 114 14.10 -3.80 -4.13
CA LEU A 114 13.09 -2.74 -4.28
C LEU A 114 13.59 -1.60 -5.18
N GLN A 115 14.89 -1.29 -5.14
CA GLN A 115 15.49 -0.27 -6.01
C GLN A 115 15.45 -0.61 -7.50
N LEU A 116 15.25 -1.87 -7.89
CA LEU A 116 15.04 -2.25 -9.28
C LEU A 116 13.74 -1.66 -9.87
N VAL A 117 12.75 -1.37 -9.00
CA VAL A 117 11.45 -0.81 -9.39
C VAL A 117 11.30 0.63 -8.92
N TRP A 118 11.79 0.97 -7.73
CA TRP A 118 11.71 2.29 -7.11
C TRP A 118 13.10 2.75 -6.68
N CYS A 119 13.82 3.40 -7.59
CA CYS A 119 15.26 3.68 -7.43
C CYS A 119 15.59 4.56 -6.21
N ASP A 120 14.69 5.44 -5.81
CA ASP A 120 14.85 6.41 -4.72
C ASP A 120 14.28 5.94 -3.38
N ILE A 121 13.85 4.67 -3.27
CA ILE A 121 13.31 4.14 -2.02
C ILE A 121 14.36 4.24 -0.89
N PRO A 122 14.06 4.90 0.25
CA PRO A 122 15.02 5.05 1.33
C PRO A 122 15.32 3.72 2.01
N PHE A 123 16.60 3.49 2.30
CA PHE A 123 17.04 2.31 3.06
C PHE A 123 16.32 2.19 4.42
N ALA A 124 16.01 3.32 5.05
CA ALA A 124 15.29 3.39 6.32
C ALA A 124 13.92 2.71 6.28
N VAL A 125 13.24 2.66 5.13
CA VAL A 125 11.94 1.99 4.97
C VAL A 125 12.09 0.49 5.18
N VAL A 126 13.10 -0.10 4.53
CA VAL A 126 13.40 -1.53 4.61
C VAL A 126 13.96 -1.87 5.98
N GLN A 127 14.86 -1.03 6.52
CA GLN A 127 15.43 -1.20 7.84
C GLN A 127 14.35 -1.16 8.94
N SER A 128 13.38 -0.25 8.85
CA SER A 128 12.26 -0.16 9.81
C SER A 128 11.41 -1.45 9.83
N ALA A 129 11.19 -2.05 8.66
CA ALA A 129 10.52 -3.33 8.53
C ALA A 129 11.32 -4.45 9.23
N PHE A 130 12.64 -4.47 9.02
CA PHE A 130 13.55 -5.41 9.68
C PHE A 130 13.61 -5.20 11.19
N ASP A 131 13.74 -3.98 11.69
CA ASP A 131 13.79 -3.67 13.13
C ASP A 131 12.53 -4.15 13.87
N THR A 132 11.37 -4.08 13.19
CA THR A 132 10.10 -4.59 13.70
C THR A 132 10.12 -6.12 13.82
N SER A 133 10.79 -6.81 12.90
CA SER A 133 10.98 -8.26 12.89
C SER A 133 12.08 -8.73 13.85
N VAL A 134 13.23 -8.06 13.86
CA VAL A 134 14.42 -8.40 14.67
C VAL A 134 14.15 -8.29 16.17
N LYS A 135 13.31 -7.33 16.58
CA LYS A 135 12.82 -7.26 17.97
C LYS A 135 11.98 -8.48 18.38
N GLN A 136 11.48 -9.24 17.41
CA GLN A 136 10.64 -10.42 17.62
C GLN A 136 11.41 -11.72 17.41
N LYS A 137 12.37 -11.74 16.48
CA LYS A 137 13.21 -12.89 16.13
C LYS A 137 14.67 -12.43 16.03
N LYS A 138 15.60 -13.16 16.64
CA LYS A 138 17.04 -12.84 16.66
C LYS A 138 17.74 -13.09 15.29
N GLU A 139 17.01 -13.01 14.18
CA GLU A 139 17.46 -13.38 12.83
C GLU A 139 17.82 -12.12 12.02
N GLU A 140 18.98 -12.13 11.37
CA GLU A 140 19.49 -11.02 10.54
C GLU A 140 19.00 -11.08 9.08
N ALA A 141 18.26 -12.13 8.71
CA ALA A 141 17.72 -12.36 7.38
C ALA A 141 16.27 -12.88 7.47
N LEU A 142 15.44 -12.49 6.51
CA LEU A 142 14.02 -12.87 6.45
C LEU A 142 13.75 -13.65 5.16
N SER A 143 12.79 -14.58 5.20
CA SER A 143 12.21 -15.13 3.97
C SER A 143 11.37 -14.07 3.26
N PHE A 144 11.12 -14.24 1.95
CA PHE A 144 10.35 -13.26 1.17
C PHE A 144 8.96 -12.99 1.76
N LEU A 145 8.27 -14.04 2.22
CA LEU A 145 6.94 -13.89 2.81
C LEU A 145 6.99 -13.17 4.16
N GLU A 146 7.97 -13.47 5.00
CA GLU A 146 8.17 -12.75 6.27
C GLU A 146 8.48 -11.29 6.02
N PHE A 147 9.40 -11.00 5.09
CA PHE A 147 9.73 -9.65 4.66
C PHE A 147 8.49 -8.88 4.18
N LEU A 148 7.68 -9.47 3.29
CA LEU A 148 6.49 -8.81 2.75
C LEU A 148 5.47 -8.47 3.86
N LYS A 149 5.30 -9.36 4.84
CA LYS A 149 4.43 -9.14 6.00
C LYS A 149 4.91 -7.96 6.84
N VAL A 150 6.20 -7.95 7.24
CA VAL A 150 6.74 -6.86 8.07
C VAL A 150 6.87 -5.54 7.31
N LEU A 151 7.08 -5.60 5.99
CA LEU A 151 7.06 -4.43 5.12
C LEU A 151 5.65 -3.85 5.06
N LYS A 152 4.60 -4.67 4.85
CA LYS A 152 3.21 -4.20 4.88
C LYS A 152 2.87 -3.52 6.20
N ASP A 153 3.24 -4.11 7.32
CA ASP A 153 2.93 -3.57 8.65
C ASP A 153 3.64 -2.24 8.91
N SER A 154 4.93 -2.17 8.62
CA SER A 154 5.71 -0.94 8.83
C SER A 154 5.36 0.16 7.83
N PHE A 155 5.21 -0.18 6.55
CA PHE A 155 5.03 0.76 5.44
C PHE A 155 3.58 1.24 5.29
N CYS A 156 2.57 0.38 5.49
CA CYS A 156 1.16 0.75 5.30
C CYS A 156 0.47 1.16 6.61
N VAL A 157 0.62 0.36 7.67
CA VAL A 157 -0.08 0.61 8.96
C VAL A 157 0.64 1.70 9.76
N GLY A 158 1.98 1.69 9.69
CA GLY A 158 2.82 2.57 10.48
C GLY A 158 2.54 4.06 10.27
N GLU A 159 2.53 4.56 9.04
CA GLU A 159 2.47 6.02 8.85
C GLU A 159 1.04 6.58 8.73
N PHE A 160 0.06 5.77 8.30
CA PHE A 160 -1.28 6.29 7.98
C PHE A 160 -2.37 5.96 9.00
N CYS A 161 -2.12 5.08 9.97
CA CYS A 161 -3.10 4.82 11.02
C CYS A 161 -2.43 4.84 12.40
N PRO A 162 -2.33 6.02 13.04
CA PRO A 162 -1.82 6.15 14.40
C PRO A 162 -2.59 5.25 15.39
N LYS A 163 -3.90 5.12 15.18
CA LYS A 163 -4.77 4.23 15.95
C LYS A 163 -4.45 2.75 15.71
N ALA A 164 -4.17 2.33 14.47
CA ALA A 164 -3.78 0.96 14.20
C ALA A 164 -2.35 0.65 14.64
N LYS A 165 -1.43 1.61 14.68
CA LYS A 165 -0.15 1.45 15.41
C LYS A 165 -0.39 1.11 16.88
N THR A 166 -1.29 1.85 17.55
CA THR A 166 -1.66 1.58 18.95
C THR A 166 -2.32 0.21 19.10
N VAL A 167 -3.35 -0.09 18.31
CA VAL A 167 -4.08 -1.37 18.34
C VAL A 167 -3.15 -2.54 18.00
N ASN A 168 -2.32 -2.43 16.96
CA ASN A 168 -1.37 -3.48 16.59
C ASN A 168 -0.31 -3.66 17.67
N SER A 169 0.14 -2.60 18.34
CA SER A 169 1.06 -2.72 19.49
C SER A 169 0.41 -3.43 20.69
N GLU A 170 -0.87 -3.17 20.95
CA GLU A 170 -1.64 -3.80 22.03
C GLU A 170 -1.97 -5.26 21.73
N VAL A 171 -2.38 -5.57 20.51
CA VAL A 171 -2.63 -6.93 20.03
C VAL A 171 -1.34 -7.73 20.05
N ASN A 172 -0.21 -7.19 19.56
CA ASN A 172 1.08 -7.87 19.64
C ASN A 172 1.54 -8.07 21.09
N LYS A 173 1.23 -7.14 22.01
CA LYS A 173 1.52 -7.30 23.44
C LYS A 173 0.68 -8.41 24.07
N LYS A 174 -0.60 -8.53 23.70
CA LYS A 174 -1.49 -9.63 24.13
C LYS A 174 -1.04 -10.97 23.54
N TYR A 175 -0.71 -11.00 22.25
CA TYR A 175 -0.21 -12.19 21.56
C TYR A 175 1.10 -12.69 22.16
N ARG A 176 2.04 -11.80 22.52
CA ARG A 176 3.27 -12.17 23.25
C ARG A 176 3.00 -12.79 24.62
N LYS A 177 2.01 -12.30 25.37
CA LYS A 177 1.62 -12.92 26.64
C LYS A 177 1.09 -14.33 26.44
N VAL A 178 0.30 -14.54 25.38
CA VAL A 178 -0.24 -15.85 25.02
C VAL A 178 0.87 -16.79 24.54
N LEU A 179 1.77 -16.33 23.67
CA LEU A 179 2.91 -17.12 23.19
C LEU A 179 3.89 -17.52 24.29
N LEU A 180 4.14 -16.64 25.27
CA LEU A 180 4.97 -16.96 26.44
C LEU A 180 4.28 -18.00 27.32
N ALA A 181 2.96 -17.91 27.50
CA ALA A 181 2.19 -18.91 28.22
C ALA A 181 2.12 -20.27 27.49
N VAL A 182 2.14 -20.28 26.16
CA VAL A 182 2.11 -21.50 25.33
C VAL A 182 3.50 -22.15 25.22
N ARG A 183 4.59 -21.36 25.22
CA ARG A 183 5.97 -21.87 25.26
C ARG A 183 6.37 -22.53 26.57
N GLU A 184 5.66 -22.24 27.66
CA GLU A 184 5.81 -22.96 28.93
C GLU A 184 5.15 -24.34 28.90
N SER A 185 4.37 -24.68 27.86
CA SER A 185 3.61 -25.93 27.79
C SER A 185 4.06 -26.94 26.72
N GLU A 186 4.68 -26.57 25.60
CA GLU A 186 4.93 -27.57 24.53
C GLU A 186 6.28 -27.42 23.80
N SER A 187 7.05 -28.50 23.84
CA SER A 187 8.13 -28.85 22.91
C SER A 187 7.55 -29.69 21.77
N PHE A 188 7.83 -29.35 20.51
CA PHE A 188 8.18 -30.20 19.34
C PHE A 188 7.68 -29.63 17.99
N GLU A 189 8.30 -30.15 16.93
CA GLU A 189 8.55 -29.65 15.57
C GLU A 189 7.34 -29.31 14.66
N GLU A 190 7.57 -28.45 13.66
CA GLU A 190 6.60 -28.16 12.60
C GLU A 190 7.28 -28.16 11.21
N SER A 191 6.85 -29.07 10.34
CA SER A 191 7.09 -29.06 8.90
C SER A 191 5.84 -28.51 8.19
N ARG A 192 6.02 -27.66 7.18
CA ARG A 192 4.91 -26.99 6.46
C ARG A 192 4.76 -27.49 5.03
N SER A 193 3.53 -27.85 4.65
CA SER A 193 3.12 -28.29 3.32
C SER A 193 2.59 -27.14 2.44
N GLU A 194 2.57 -27.37 1.14
CA GLU A 194 2.27 -26.41 0.05
C GLU A 194 0.87 -25.75 0.11
N ASP A 195 -0.07 -26.32 0.86
CA ASP A 195 -1.44 -25.79 1.01
C ASP A 195 -1.50 -24.46 1.80
N ASP A 196 -0.51 -24.19 2.65
CA ASP A 196 -0.42 -22.96 3.43
C ASP A 196 -0.16 -21.71 2.57
N VAL A 197 0.49 -21.88 1.40
CA VAL A 197 0.86 -20.78 0.51
C VAL A 197 -0.36 -20.22 -0.22
N ILE A 198 -1.31 -21.08 -0.61
CA ILE A 198 -2.54 -20.71 -1.33
C ILE A 198 -3.54 -20.02 -0.39
N HIS A 199 -3.62 -20.46 0.87
CA HIS A 199 -4.44 -19.81 1.89
C HIS A 199 -3.91 -18.40 2.24
N LEU A 200 -2.59 -18.22 2.26
CA LEU A 200 -1.96 -16.93 2.49
C LEU A 200 -2.19 -15.95 1.33
N GLU A 201 -2.22 -16.42 0.08
CA GLU A 201 -2.57 -15.61 -1.10
C GLU A 201 -4.02 -15.08 -0.99
N THR A 202 -4.97 -15.93 -0.56
CA THR A 202 -6.38 -15.55 -0.41
C THR A 202 -6.66 -14.65 0.80
N GLU A 203 -5.99 -14.84 1.94
CA GLU A 203 -6.13 -13.90 3.08
C GLU A 203 -5.47 -12.55 2.81
N PHE A 204 -4.35 -12.55 2.09
CA PHE A 204 -3.66 -11.32 1.72
C PHE A 204 -4.52 -10.50 0.75
N GLU A 205 -5.12 -11.13 -0.26
CA GLU A 205 -6.06 -10.47 -1.20
C GLU A 205 -7.33 -9.96 -0.51
N LYS A 206 -7.91 -10.73 0.43
CA LYS A 206 -9.06 -10.28 1.24
C LYS A 206 -8.76 -9.04 2.08
N SER A 207 -7.52 -8.90 2.56
CA SER A 207 -7.08 -7.71 3.30
C SER A 207 -7.00 -6.45 2.42
N PHE A 208 -6.98 -6.56 1.09
CA PHE A 208 -7.04 -5.40 0.17
C PHE A 208 -8.47 -5.08 -0.30
N ALA A 209 -9.43 -5.99 -0.13
CA ALA A 209 -10.81 -5.80 -0.57
C ALA A 209 -11.62 -4.84 0.34
N CYS A 210 -11.04 -4.38 1.46
CA CYS A 210 -11.70 -3.52 2.45
C CYS A 210 -11.25 -2.04 2.39
N CYS A 211 -10.50 -1.65 1.34
CA CYS A 211 -10.07 -0.27 1.10
C CYS A 211 -10.65 0.27 -0.21
#